data_AF-A0A7V4PQ42-F1
#
_entry.id   AF-A0A7V4PQ42-F1
#
_cell.length_a   1.000
_cell.length_b   1.000
_cell.length_c   1.000
_cell.angle_alpha   90.00
_cell.angle_beta   90.00
_cell.angle_gamma   90.00
#
_symmetry.space_group_name_H-M   'P 1'
#
loop_
_entity.id
_entity.type
_entity.pdbx_description
1 polymer ?
#
loop_
_entity_poly.entity_id
_entity_poly.type
_entity_poly.pdbx_seq_one_letter_code
_entity_poly.pdbx_strand_id
1 'polypeptide(L)'
;MIDAKPGEILDFGKARMPEPPKKIQMKKLPKKKVEEAKKAINELTERYKKAITLRPAQGPMGPLYLKAVRRLEGEALPEDAKTAKS
;
A
#
# COMPACT_ATOMS: atom_id res chain seq x y z
N MET A 1 16.06 14.63 -25.70
CA MET A 1 16.80 14.71 -24.42
C MET A 1 17.88 15.76 -24.62
N ILE A 2 18.22 16.56 -23.60
CA ILE A 2 19.26 17.58 -23.72
C ILE A 2 20.58 16.87 -23.39
N ASP A 3 21.44 16.70 -24.40
CA ASP A 3 22.79 16.16 -24.22
C ASP A 3 23.71 17.26 -23.69
N ALA A 4 23.79 17.40 -22.36
CA ALA A 4 24.68 18.36 -21.71
C ALA A 4 25.90 17.68 -21.11
N LYS A 5 27.08 18.28 -21.29
CA LYS A 5 28.36 17.76 -20.76
C LYS A 5 28.60 18.25 -19.33
N PRO A 6 29.42 17.55 -18.53
CA PRO A 6 29.76 17.97 -17.17
C PRO A 6 30.42 19.36 -17.17
N GLY A 7 29.84 20.31 -16.43
CA GLY A 7 30.35 21.69 -16.31
C GLY A 7 29.65 22.72 -17.22
N GLU A 8 28.76 22.30 -18.11
CA GLU A 8 27.99 23.19 -18.98
C GLU A 8 26.73 23.70 -18.26
N ILE A 9 26.48 25.01 -18.29
CA ILE A 9 25.29 25.61 -17.69
C ILE A 9 24.10 25.32 -18.61
N LEU A 10 23.14 24.55 -18.10
CA LEU A 10 21.90 24.26 -18.81
C LEU A 10 21.08 25.54 -18.98
N ASP A 11 20.88 25.97 -20.23
CA ASP A 11 20.01 27.10 -20.57
C ASP A 11 18.56 26.63 -20.78
N PHE A 12 17.67 27.12 -19.92
CA PHE A 12 16.24 26.84 -19.95
C PHE A 12 15.42 28.00 -20.54
N GLY A 13 16.03 29.02 -21.15
CA GLY A 13 15.33 30.19 -21.71
C GLY A 13 14.34 29.86 -22.82
N LYS A 14 14.49 28.70 -23.47
CA LYS A 14 13.55 28.16 -24.49
C LYS A 14 12.70 27.00 -23.97
N ALA A 15 12.75 26.69 -22.68
CA ALA A 15 11.93 25.62 -22.12
C ALA A 15 10.46 25.99 -22.25
N ARG A 16 9.68 25.16 -22.95
CA ARG A 16 8.23 25.32 -23.02
C ARG A 16 7.64 24.84 -21.69
N MET A 17 6.72 25.62 -21.13
CA MET A 17 5.92 25.15 -20.01
C MET A 17 5.20 23.86 -20.41
N PRO A 18 5.23 22.81 -19.56
CA PRO A 18 4.50 21.59 -19.82
C PRO A 18 3.00 21.91 -19.94
N GLU A 19 2.32 21.21 -20.84
CA GLU A 19 0.88 21.38 -21.00
C GLU A 19 0.16 21.11 -19.67
N PRO A 20 -0.89 21.89 -19.34
CA PRO A 20 -1.65 21.67 -18.13
C PRO A 20 -2.26 20.26 -18.15
N PRO A 21 -2.20 19.52 -17.03
CA PRO A 21 -2.68 18.15 -16.97
C PRO A 21 -4.16 18.09 -17.37
N LYS A 22 -4.48 17.23 -18.34
CA LYS A 22 -5.86 17.03 -18.82
C LYS A 22 -6.74 16.61 -17.65
N LYS A 23 -7.91 17.25 -17.54
CA LYS A 23 -8.89 16.97 -16.49
C LYS A 23 -9.41 15.54 -16.66
N ILE A 24 -9.01 14.64 -15.76
CA ILE A 24 -9.47 13.25 -15.77
C ILE A 24 -10.91 13.24 -15.28
N GLN A 25 -11.84 12.80 -16.13
CA GLN A 25 -13.22 12.58 -15.72
C GLN A 25 -13.30 11.22 -15.03
N MET A 26 -13.42 11.23 -13.70
CA MET A 26 -13.62 9.99 -12.94
C MET A 26 -15.03 9.47 -13.22
N LYS A 27 -15.11 8.29 -13.86
CA LYS A 27 -16.38 7.58 -14.02
C LYS A 27 -16.82 7.07 -12.66
N LYS A 28 -18.03 7.44 -12.24
CA LYS A 28 -18.64 6.88 -11.03
C LYS A 28 -18.87 5.37 -11.24
N LEU A 29 -18.43 4.57 -10.27
CA LEU A 29 -18.73 3.14 -10.24
C LEU A 29 -20.25 2.93 -10.14
N PRO A 30 -20.82 1.97 -10.88
CA PRO A 30 -22.25 1.69 -10.82
C PRO A 30 -22.63 1.18 -9.42
N LYS A 31 -23.69 1.75 -8.83
CA LYS A 31 -24.14 1.45 -7.46
C LYS A 31 -24.31 -0.05 -7.19
N LYS A 32 -24.79 -0.82 -8.17
CA LYS A 32 -24.95 -2.27 -8.07
C LYS A 32 -23.64 -3.00 -7.75
N LYS A 33 -22.54 -2.66 -8.45
CA LYS A 33 -21.23 -3.29 -8.22
C LYS A 33 -20.64 -2.91 -6.85
N VAL A 34 -20.93 -1.69 -6.39
CA VAL A 34 -20.50 -1.23 -5.06
C VAL A 34 -21.23 -2.00 -3.95
N GLU A 35 -22.54 -2.19 -4.09
CA GLU A 35 -23.33 -2.97 -3.13
C GLU A 35 -22.92 -4.45 -3.10
N GLU A 36 -22.64 -5.04 -4.27
CA GLU A 36 -22.13 -6.41 -4.37
C GLU A 36 -20.75 -6.56 -3.70
N ALA A 37 -19.84 -5.62 -3.95
CA ALA A 37 -18.53 -5.61 -3.30
C ALA A 37 -18.63 -5.45 -1.78
N LYS A 38 -19.53 -4.57 -1.29
CA LYS A 38 -19.77 -4.42 0.16
C LYS A 38 -20.29 -5.71 0.78
N LYS A 39 -21.19 -6.43 0.11
CA LYS A 39 -21.67 -7.74 0.60
C LYS A 39 -20.54 -8.75 0.70
N ALA A 40 -19.68 -8.84 -0.30
CA ALA A 40 -18.52 -9.74 -0.29
C ALA A 40 -17.54 -9.41 0.86
N ILE A 41 -17.26 -8.12 1.10
CA ILE A 41 -16.41 -7.67 2.21
C ILE A 41 -17.03 -8.04 3.56
N ASN A 42 -18.33 -7.79 3.74
CA ASN A 42 -19.02 -8.14 4.99
C ASN A 42 -18.98 -9.65 5.24
N GLU A 43 -19.22 -10.47 4.22
CA GLU A 43 -19.16 -11.93 4.35
C GLU A 43 -17.75 -12.41 4.73
N LEU A 44 -16.70 -11.86 4.10
CA LEU A 44 -15.31 -12.16 4.44
C LEU A 44 -15.01 -11.79 5.89
N THR A 45 -15.44 -10.60 6.31
CA THR A 45 -15.20 -10.08 7.67
C THR A 45 -15.85 -10.98 8.72
N GLU A 46 -17.09 -11.41 8.49
CA GLU A 46 -17.79 -12.32 9.40
C GLU A 46 -17.16 -13.71 9.44
N ARG A 47 -16.70 -14.24 8.30
CA ARG A 47 -15.92 -15.50 8.24
C ARG A 47 -14.64 -15.40 9.06
N TYR A 48 -13.91 -14.29 8.95
CA TYR A 48 -12.70 -14.05 9.73
C TYR A 48 -12.99 -13.93 11.22
N LYS A 49 -14.00 -13.14 11.63
CA LYS A 49 -14.41 -13.05 13.05
C LYS A 49 -14.73 -14.42 13.63
N LYS A 50 -15.54 -15.22 12.92
CA LYS A 50 -15.90 -16.58 13.34
C LYS A 50 -14.68 -17.49 13.47
N ALA A 51 -13.77 -17.45 12.51
CA ALA A 51 -12.54 -18.22 12.55
C ALA A 51 -11.66 -17.86 13.76
N ILE A 52 -11.53 -16.57 14.07
CA ILE A 52 -10.77 -16.07 15.23
C ILE A 52 -11.44 -16.52 16.53
N THR A 53 -12.77 -16.44 16.64
CA THR A 53 -13.49 -16.90 17.84
C THR A 53 -13.42 -18.41 18.04
N LEU A 54 -13.42 -19.20 16.96
CA LEU A 54 -13.38 -20.66 17.02
C LEU A 54 -11.99 -21.21 17.36
N ARG A 55 -10.93 -20.49 17.01
CA ARG A 55 -9.55 -20.90 17.27
C ARG A 55 -8.69 -19.69 17.70
N PRO A 56 -8.84 -19.19 18.93
CA PRO A 56 -8.08 -18.04 19.40
C PRO A 56 -6.56 -18.29 19.43
N ALA A 57 -6.12 -19.55 19.56
CA ALA A 57 -4.71 -19.94 19.57
C ALA A 57 -4.10 -20.12 18.16
N GLN A 58 -4.92 -20.34 17.12
CA GLN A 58 -4.45 -20.39 15.74
C GLN A 58 -4.73 -19.03 15.10
N GLY A 59 -3.72 -18.17 15.10
CA GLY A 59 -3.75 -16.92 14.35
C GLY A 59 -4.10 -17.14 12.87
N PRO A 60 -4.38 -16.07 12.10
CA PRO A 60 -4.89 -16.19 10.74
C PRO A 60 -3.94 -16.96 9.81
N MET A 61 -4.21 -18.24 9.49
CA MET A 61 -3.32 -19.09 8.67
C MET A 61 -3.36 -18.82 7.15
N GLY A 62 -3.76 -17.62 6.74
CA GLY A 62 -3.84 -17.25 5.33
C GLY A 62 -2.44 -17.19 4.67
N PRO A 63 -2.29 -17.52 3.37
CA PRO A 63 -0.99 -17.48 2.67
C PRO A 63 -0.31 -16.11 2.76
N LEU A 64 -1.11 -15.04 2.75
CA LEU A 64 -0.65 -13.66 2.82
C LEU A 64 -0.17 -13.28 4.23
N TYR A 65 -0.81 -13.80 5.27
CA TYR A 65 -0.38 -13.63 6.66
C TYR A 65 0.92 -14.40 6.93
N LEU A 66 1.01 -15.66 6.50
CA LEU A 66 2.24 -16.45 6.65
C LEU A 66 3.44 -15.79 5.95
N LYS A 67 3.21 -15.16 4.79
CA LYS A 67 4.25 -14.38 4.09
C LYS A 67 4.68 -13.15 4.89
N ALA A 68 3.75 -12.48 5.59
CA ALA A 68 4.05 -11.36 6.46
C ALA A 68 4.81 -11.80 7.71
N VAL A 69 4.39 -12.89 8.36
CA VAL A 69 5.10 -13.47 9.52
C VAL A 69 6.53 -13.83 9.15
N ARG A 70 6.77 -14.53 8.03
CA ARG A 70 8.13 -14.84 7.57
C ARG A 70 9.00 -13.59 7.29
N ARG A 71 8.39 -12.48 6.87
CA ARG A 71 9.12 -11.21 6.70
C ARG A 71 9.49 -10.62 8.06
N LEU A 72 8.57 -10.65 9.01
CA LEU A 72 8.79 -10.15 10.37
C LEU A 72 9.75 -11.04 11.18
N GLU A 73 9.75 -12.36 10.96
CA GLU A 73 10.72 -13.29 11.56
C GLU A 73 12.13 -13.12 10.96
N GLY A 74 12.23 -12.57 9.74
CA GLY A 74 13.49 -12.27 9.07
C GLY A 74 14.07 -10.88 9.37
N GLU A 75 13.27 -9.95 9.88
CA GLU A 75 13.74 -8.66 10.42
C GLU A 75 13.78 -8.75 11.94
N ALA A 76 14.98 -8.95 12.50
CA ALA A 76 15.20 -8.68 13.92
C ALA A 76 14.76 -7.24 14.20
N LEU A 77 13.75 -7.08 15.05
CA LEU A 77 13.39 -5.78 15.63
C LEU A 77 14.70 -5.13 16.13
N PRO A 78 15.07 -3.92 15.66
CA PRO A 78 16.24 -3.26 16.18
C PRO A 78 16.08 -3.09 17.69
N GLU A 79 17.06 -3.58 18.44
CA GLU A 79 17.14 -3.53 19.91
C GLU A 79 17.29 -2.10 20.48
N ASP A 80 17.10 -1.07 19.66
CA ASP A 80 17.31 0.33 20.06
C ASP A 80 16.14 0.94 20.86
N ALA A 81 15.11 0.15 21.18
CA ALA A 81 14.03 0.58 22.07
C ALA A 81 14.28 0.30 23.57
N LYS A 82 15.49 -0.15 23.96
CA LYS A 82 15.82 -0.50 25.36
C LYS A 82 16.87 0.37 26.06
N THR A 83 17.31 1.50 25.50
CA THR A 83 18.15 2.45 26.24
C THR A 83 17.55 3.85 26.22
N ALA A 84 16.34 3.98 26.76
CA ALA A 84 15.84 5.22 27.35
C ALA A 84 15.54 4.97 28.83
N LYS A 85 16.62 4.78 29.62
CA LYS A 85 16.72 5.02 31.08
C LYS A 85 18.04 4.42 31.59
N SER A 86 19.06 5.25 31.75
CA SER A 86 19.55 5.73 33.04
C SER A 86 20.69 6.71 32.84
#